data_AF-A0A7V0WVF2-F1
#
_entry.id   AF-A0A7V0WVF2-F1
#
_cell.length_a   1.000
_cell.length_b   1.000
_cell.length_c   1.000
_cell.angle_alpha   90.00
_cell.angle_beta   90.00
_cell.angle_gamma   90.00
#
_symmetry.space_group_name_H-M   'P 1'
#
loop_
_entity.id
_entity.type
_entity.pdbx_description
1 polymer ?
#
loop_
_entity_poly.entity_id
_entity_poly.type
_entity_poly.pdbx_seq_one_letter_code
_entity_poly.pdbx_strand_id
1 'polypeptide(L)'
;MKTKIIGSLFLSAIVAFASCKKEDPNPPSDENIVKWNVEVVDSIPGASVGIYNMLTFDVDSGVHIAYVVSGNDYSLRYAYKPYEGNWVVSEVDNLIADDIIDIAVDNDKNVFIAYRGYNPANNNNEIMYVAEKSTNGSFSKVKVEVLGDQSHQARYPSIYADNNDVIHISFERANYGMRYTTYSFQGTFTPVEILDDNITSSASDIIVDSEGNKHIIHHHNENVYYSYSGHSENTWTVNQIATGNA
;
A
#
# COMPACT_ATOMS: atom_id res chain seq x y z
N MET A 1 47.35 -61.56 -28.97
CA MET A 1 46.07 -60.87 -28.72
C MET A 1 45.92 -60.63 -27.23
N LYS A 2 45.93 -59.38 -26.77
CA LYS A 2 45.58 -59.00 -25.39
C LYS A 2 44.37 -58.08 -25.47
N THR A 3 43.22 -58.57 -25.02
CA THR A 3 41.95 -57.84 -25.02
C THR A 3 41.92 -56.90 -23.82
N LYS A 4 41.90 -55.58 -24.06
CA LYS A 4 41.66 -54.57 -23.01
C LYS A 4 40.15 -54.46 -22.80
N ILE A 5 39.69 -54.81 -21.60
CA ILE A 5 38.32 -54.52 -21.15
C ILE A 5 38.33 -53.08 -20.62
N ILE A 6 37.55 -52.21 -21.25
CA ILE A 6 37.30 -50.84 -20.78
C ILE A 6 36.10 -50.92 -19.85
N GLY A 7 36.33 -50.81 -18.54
CA GLY A 7 35.27 -50.68 -17.54
C GLY A 7 34.71 -49.25 -17.58
N SER A 8 33.43 -49.11 -17.93
CA SER A 8 32.71 -47.85 -17.82
C SER A 8 32.38 -47.59 -16.35
N LEU A 9 32.86 -46.49 -15.80
CA LEU A 9 32.55 -46.03 -14.44
C LEU A 9 31.26 -45.19 -14.52
N PHE A 10 30.14 -45.72 -14.05
CA PHE A 10 28.93 -44.92 -13.86
C PHE A 10 29.05 -44.16 -12.53
N LEU A 11 29.23 -42.84 -12.61
CA LEU A 11 29.18 -41.94 -11.47
C LEU A 11 27.70 -41.61 -11.22
N SER A 12 27.09 -42.20 -10.19
CA SER A 12 25.78 -41.72 -9.72
C SER A 12 26.01 -40.55 -8.75
N ALA A 13 25.46 -39.39 -9.09
CA ALA A 13 25.38 -38.27 -8.17
C ALA A 13 24.05 -38.37 -7.41
N ILE A 14 24.12 -38.65 -6.12
CA ILE A 14 22.98 -38.49 -5.21
C ILE A 14 22.99 -37.02 -4.78
N VAL A 15 22.06 -36.22 -5.30
CA VAL A 15 21.80 -34.87 -4.81
C VAL A 15 20.87 -35.00 -3.61
N ALA A 16 21.44 -34.88 -2.41
CA ALA A 16 20.65 -34.77 -1.19
C ALA A 16 20.20 -33.32 -1.02
N PHE A 17 18.90 -33.06 -1.19
CA PHE A 17 18.31 -31.80 -0.76
C PHE A 17 18.19 -31.83 0.76
N ALA A 18 19.04 -31.07 1.45
CA ALA A 18 18.79 -30.73 2.84
C ALA A 18 17.66 -29.70 2.84
N SER A 19 16.46 -30.13 3.21
CA SER A 19 15.43 -29.22 3.70
C SER A 19 15.94 -28.62 5.00
N CYS A 20 16.45 -27.39 4.95
CA CYS A 20 16.53 -26.60 6.17
C CYS A 20 15.08 -26.36 6.60
N LYS A 21 14.61 -27.08 7.62
CA LYS A 21 13.44 -26.62 8.36
C LYS A 21 13.78 -25.21 8.83
N LYS A 22 12.97 -24.24 8.44
CA LYS A 22 12.97 -22.92 9.07
C LYS A 22 12.68 -23.19 10.55
N GLU A 23 13.70 -23.13 11.39
CA GLU A 23 13.47 -23.17 12.82
C GLU A 23 12.62 -21.95 13.16
N ASP A 24 11.56 -22.17 13.94
CA ASP A 24 10.81 -21.06 14.49
C ASP A 24 11.81 -20.19 15.27
N PRO A 25 11.79 -18.86 15.09
CA PRO A 25 12.63 -18.00 15.90
C PRO A 25 12.38 -18.32 17.36
N ASN A 26 13.45 -18.52 18.12
CA ASN A 26 13.32 -18.72 19.55
C ASN A 26 12.44 -17.60 20.11
N PRO A 27 11.39 -17.91 20.89
CA PRO A 27 10.63 -16.87 21.56
C PRO A 27 11.64 -16.01 22.36
N PRO A 28 11.45 -14.68 22.40
CA PRO A 28 12.30 -13.81 23.20
C PRO A 28 12.44 -14.40 24.61
N SER A 29 13.66 -14.50 25.13
CA SER A 29 13.88 -14.94 26.50
C SER A 29 13.05 -14.08 27.45
N ASP A 30 12.26 -14.71 28.31
CA ASP A 30 11.32 -14.07 29.27
C ASP A 30 11.94 -13.03 30.23
N GLU A 31 13.24 -12.73 30.13
CA GLU A 31 13.97 -11.86 31.06
C GLU A 31 13.89 -10.36 30.76
N ASN A 32 13.16 -9.93 29.73
CA ASN A 32 12.80 -8.51 29.54
C ASN A 32 11.42 -8.38 28.89
N ILE A 33 10.36 -8.76 29.62
CA ILE A 33 9.00 -8.39 29.23
C ILE A 33 8.88 -6.87 29.35
N VAL A 34 9.26 -6.17 28.28
CA VAL A 34 8.81 -4.80 28.03
C VAL A 34 7.29 -4.89 27.99
N LYS A 35 6.64 -4.47 29.08
CA LYS A 35 5.17 -4.40 29.09
C LYS A 35 4.76 -3.50 27.94
N TRP A 36 3.83 -3.98 27.12
CA TRP A 36 3.21 -3.16 26.09
C TRP A 36 2.64 -1.89 26.74
N ASN A 37 3.10 -0.73 26.28
CA ASN A 37 2.48 0.53 26.62
C ASN A 37 1.29 0.74 25.68
N VAL A 38 0.09 0.81 26.24
CA VAL A 38 -1.14 1.05 25.47
C VAL A 38 -1.53 2.51 25.63
N GLU A 39 -1.74 3.19 24.52
CA GLU A 39 -2.13 4.60 24.50
C GLU A 39 -3.44 4.77 23.73
N VAL A 40 -4.28 5.70 24.20
CA VAL A 40 -5.48 6.12 23.48
C VAL A 40 -5.09 7.27 22.55
N VAL A 41 -5.23 7.07 21.24
CA VAL A 41 -4.91 8.07 20.21
C VAL A 41 -6.01 9.12 20.09
N ASP A 42 -7.26 8.67 20.01
CA ASP A 42 -8.45 9.52 19.87
C ASP A 42 -9.69 8.84 20.49
N SER A 43 -10.66 9.63 20.93
CA SER A 43 -11.92 9.15 21.50
C SER A 43 -13.05 10.15 21.24
N ILE A 44 -14.03 9.71 20.45
CA ILE A 44 -15.19 10.52 20.06
C ILE A 44 -16.46 9.83 20.57
N PRO A 45 -17.16 10.42 21.55
CA PRO A 45 -18.38 9.83 22.09
C PRO A 45 -19.46 9.61 21.01
N GLY A 46 -20.01 8.40 20.95
CA GLY A 46 -21.07 8.05 20.01
C GLY A 46 -20.61 7.70 18.59
N ALA A 47 -19.31 7.59 18.35
CA ALA A 47 -18.75 7.15 17.07
C ALA A 47 -17.81 5.94 17.25
N SER A 48 -17.67 5.13 16.21
CA SER A 48 -16.64 4.10 16.13
C SER A 48 -15.38 4.73 15.54
N VAL A 49 -14.36 4.91 16.38
CA VAL A 49 -13.11 5.61 16.03
C VAL A 49 -12.02 4.61 15.70
N GLY A 50 -11.41 4.73 14.52
CA GLY A 50 -10.31 3.87 14.09
C GLY A 50 -10.74 2.48 13.63
N ILE A 51 -11.96 2.35 13.11
CA ILE A 51 -12.50 1.09 12.56
C ILE A 51 -11.68 0.55 11.39
N TYR A 52 -11.06 1.46 10.66
CA TYR A 52 -10.03 1.20 9.65
C TYR A 52 -8.94 2.23 9.82
N ASN A 53 -7.71 1.77 9.79
CA ASN A 53 -6.55 2.57 10.10
C ASN A 53 -5.32 2.07 9.36
N MET A 54 -4.45 3.01 9.04
CA MET A 54 -3.15 2.75 8.41
C MET A 54 -2.09 3.48 9.23
N LEU A 55 -0.92 2.86 9.35
CA LEU A 55 0.16 3.34 10.20
C LEU A 55 1.47 3.31 9.43
N THR A 56 2.24 4.38 9.56
CA THR A 56 3.60 4.48 9.01
C THR A 56 4.48 5.33 9.92
N PHE A 57 5.78 5.38 9.60
CA PHE A 57 6.77 6.19 10.30
C PHE A 57 7.44 7.16 9.34
N ASP A 58 7.85 8.31 9.87
CA ASP A 58 8.74 9.22 9.16
C ASP A 58 10.23 8.94 9.46
N VAL A 59 11.11 9.66 8.76
CA VAL A 59 12.57 9.58 8.90
C VAL A 59 13.07 9.90 10.33
N ASP A 60 12.29 10.63 11.14
CA ASP A 60 12.59 10.97 12.53
C ASP A 60 11.95 9.99 13.53
N SER A 61 11.45 8.84 13.07
CA SER A 61 10.70 7.85 13.87
C SER A 61 9.40 8.40 14.48
N GLY A 62 8.86 9.49 13.93
CA GLY A 62 7.51 9.95 14.24
C GLY A 62 6.47 8.99 13.68
N VAL A 63 5.41 8.73 14.45
CA VAL A 63 4.31 7.82 14.10
C VAL A 63 3.19 8.59 13.44
N HIS A 64 2.74 8.10 12.28
CA HIS A 64 1.66 8.66 11.49
C HIS A 64 0.53 7.65 11.40
N ILE A 65 -0.69 8.06 11.71
CA ILE A 65 -1.88 7.21 11.63
C ILE A 65 -2.95 7.95 10.84
N ALA A 66 -3.39 7.40 9.72
CA ALA A 66 -4.66 7.77 9.09
C ALA A 66 -5.74 6.80 9.57
N TYR A 67 -6.93 7.31 9.91
CA TYR A 67 -7.99 6.45 10.42
C TYR A 67 -9.39 6.99 10.14
N VAL A 68 -10.32 6.06 9.95
CA VAL A 68 -11.72 6.33 9.67
C VAL A 68 -12.50 6.42 10.97
N VAL A 69 -13.36 7.42 11.07
CA VAL A 69 -14.36 7.56 12.12
C VAL A 69 -15.74 7.36 11.52
N SER A 70 -16.48 6.37 12.04
CA SER A 70 -17.85 6.07 11.65
C SER A 70 -18.82 6.59 12.70
N GLY A 71 -19.60 7.60 12.31
CA GLY A 71 -20.72 8.12 13.08
C GLY A 71 -22.01 7.96 12.27
N ASN A 72 -22.62 9.08 11.87
CA ASN A 72 -23.70 9.08 10.88
C ASN A 72 -23.17 8.84 9.45
N ASP A 73 -21.99 9.37 9.17
CA ASP A 73 -21.23 9.22 7.93
C ASP A 73 -19.78 8.81 8.28
N TYR A 74 -18.98 8.49 7.26
CA TYR A 74 -17.54 8.31 7.41
C TYR A 74 -16.79 9.63 7.31
N SER A 75 -15.86 9.84 8.24
CA SER A 75 -14.87 10.93 8.18
C SER A 75 -13.46 10.38 8.31
N LEU A 76 -12.51 11.09 7.72
CA LEU A 76 -11.09 10.76 7.75
C LEU A 76 -10.36 11.66 8.73
N ARG A 77 -9.63 11.05 9.65
CA ARG A 77 -8.76 11.72 10.61
C ARG A 77 -7.32 11.24 10.47
N TYR A 78 -6.44 12.05 11.02
CA TYR A 78 -5.01 11.77 11.09
C TYR A 78 -4.52 12.06 12.50
N ALA A 79 -3.63 11.20 13.01
CA ALA A 79 -2.91 11.40 14.25
C ALA A 79 -1.40 11.32 14.01
N TYR A 80 -0.66 12.23 14.63
CA TYR A 80 0.80 12.24 14.65
C TYR A 80 1.32 12.16 16.06
N LYS A 81 2.40 11.40 16.25
CA LYS A 81 3.19 11.43 17.47
C LYS A 81 4.67 11.49 17.10
N PRO A 82 5.38 12.61 17.35
CA PRO A 82 6.83 12.61 17.19
C PRO A 82 7.46 11.62 18.18
N TYR A 83 8.69 11.19 17.92
CA TYR A 83 9.42 10.29 18.83
C TYR A 83 9.43 10.85 20.26
N GLU A 84 9.02 10.04 21.24
CA GLU A 84 8.83 10.44 22.65
C GLU A 84 7.87 11.62 22.91
N GLY A 85 7.08 12.00 21.90
CA GLY A 85 6.12 13.11 21.97
C GLY A 85 4.72 12.71 22.44
N ASN A 86 3.76 13.60 22.19
CA ASN A 86 2.34 13.37 22.45
C ASN A 86 1.56 13.29 21.13
N TRP A 87 0.41 12.61 21.16
CA TRP A 87 -0.51 12.56 20.04
C TRP A 87 -1.08 13.94 19.71
N VAL A 88 -1.09 14.28 18.43
CA VAL A 88 -1.81 15.41 17.86
C VAL A 88 -2.75 14.87 16.80
N VAL A 89 -4.04 15.12 16.98
CA VAL A 89 -5.12 14.69 16.07
C VAL A 89 -5.59 15.86 15.22
N SER A 90 -5.82 15.60 13.93
CA SER A 90 -6.39 16.55 12.99
C SER A 90 -7.45 15.89 12.11
N GLU A 91 -8.46 16.67 11.71
CA GLU A 91 -9.40 16.28 10.66
C GLU A 91 -8.72 16.37 9.28
N VAL A 92 -8.96 15.39 8.42
CA VAL A 92 -8.45 15.34 7.03
C VAL A 92 -9.59 15.67 6.08
N ASP A 93 -10.71 14.95 6.22
CA ASP A 93 -11.92 15.17 5.43
C ASP A 93 -13.13 14.76 6.27
N ASN A 94 -14.18 15.56 6.27
CA ASN A 94 -15.35 15.32 7.11
C ASN A 94 -16.41 14.43 6.45
N LEU A 95 -16.25 14.12 5.16
CA LEU A 95 -17.16 13.27 4.42
C LEU A 95 -16.42 12.46 3.35
N ILE A 96 -16.15 11.20 3.66
CA ILE A 96 -15.56 10.22 2.73
C ILE A 96 -16.60 9.18 2.31
N ALA A 97 -16.39 8.54 1.18
CA ALA A 97 -17.41 7.67 0.58
C ALA A 97 -17.38 6.23 1.12
N ASP A 98 -16.22 5.78 1.59
CA ASP A 98 -16.02 4.47 2.19
C ASP A 98 -14.89 4.50 3.23
N ASP A 99 -14.52 3.33 3.70
CA ASP A 99 -13.53 3.13 4.75
C ASP A 99 -12.15 2.69 4.24
N ILE A 100 -11.93 2.77 2.92
CA ILE A 100 -10.72 2.26 2.28
C ILE A 100 -9.74 3.42 2.11
N ILE A 101 -8.65 3.36 2.88
CA ILE A 101 -7.64 4.40 2.95
C ILE A 101 -6.23 3.79 2.86
N ASP A 102 -5.25 4.58 2.45
CA ASP A 102 -3.84 4.25 2.60
C ASP A 102 -2.99 5.49 2.92
N ILE A 103 -1.85 5.33 3.59
CA ILE A 103 -0.99 6.44 4.04
C ILE A 103 0.48 6.23 3.65
N ALA A 104 1.10 7.28 3.13
CA ALA A 104 2.54 7.37 2.94
C ALA A 104 3.08 8.68 3.51
N VAL A 105 4.37 8.68 3.86
CA VAL A 105 5.11 9.86 4.31
C VAL A 105 6.44 9.89 3.55
N ASP A 106 6.74 11.01 2.91
CA ASP A 106 8.00 11.19 2.18
C ASP A 106 9.17 11.60 3.09
N ASN A 107 10.38 11.75 2.54
CA ASN A 107 11.57 12.08 3.34
C ASN A 107 11.54 13.52 3.88
N ASP A 108 10.78 14.41 3.25
CA ASP A 108 10.48 15.76 3.72
C ASP A 108 9.39 15.78 4.82
N LYS A 109 8.86 14.60 5.19
CA LYS A 109 7.77 14.41 6.17
C LYS A 109 6.47 15.07 5.73
N ASN A 110 6.25 15.20 4.44
CA ASN A 110 4.93 15.47 3.89
C ASN A 110 4.10 14.18 3.98
N VAL A 111 2.84 14.33 4.35
CA VAL A 111 1.91 13.22 4.57
C VAL A 111 0.97 13.14 3.39
N PHE A 112 0.77 11.94 2.87
CA PHE A 112 -0.15 11.64 1.79
C PHE A 112 -1.12 10.57 2.24
N ILE A 113 -2.43 10.83 2.12
CA ILE A 113 -3.48 9.87 2.46
C ILE A 113 -4.34 9.68 1.21
N ALA A 114 -4.34 8.48 0.67
CA ALA A 114 -5.17 8.09 -0.46
C ALA A 114 -6.53 7.58 0.05
N TYR A 115 -7.63 8.07 -0.51
CA TYR A 115 -8.99 7.69 -0.08
C TYR A 115 -10.02 8.02 -1.16
N ARG A 116 -11.25 7.51 -1.00
CA ARG A 116 -12.41 7.88 -1.82
C ARG A 116 -13.30 8.90 -1.12
N GLY A 117 -13.62 9.98 -1.82
CA GLY A 117 -14.61 10.97 -1.39
C GLY A 117 -15.75 11.11 -2.40
N TYR A 118 -16.77 11.90 -2.05
CA TYR A 118 -17.85 12.22 -2.97
C TYR A 118 -17.44 13.30 -3.97
N ASN A 119 -17.88 13.16 -5.21
CA ASN A 119 -17.71 14.19 -6.22
C ASN A 119 -18.58 15.42 -5.89
N PRO A 120 -18.00 16.61 -5.69
CA PRO A 120 -18.75 17.83 -5.38
C PRO A 120 -19.75 18.24 -6.47
N ALA A 121 -19.51 17.84 -7.72
CA ALA A 121 -20.40 18.14 -8.85
C ALA A 121 -21.51 17.10 -9.05
N ASN A 122 -21.35 15.89 -8.50
CA ASN A 122 -22.34 14.81 -8.57
C ASN A 122 -22.12 13.83 -7.42
N ASN A 123 -22.83 14.04 -6.31
CA ASN A 123 -22.69 13.23 -5.09
C ASN A 123 -23.00 11.73 -5.27
N ASN A 124 -23.61 11.32 -6.38
CA ASN A 124 -23.81 9.90 -6.72
C ASN A 124 -22.56 9.26 -7.37
N ASN A 125 -21.43 9.98 -7.43
CA ASN A 125 -20.18 9.48 -7.97
C ASN A 125 -19.05 9.67 -6.95
N GLU A 126 -18.27 8.62 -6.70
CA GLU A 126 -17.05 8.73 -5.90
C GLU A 126 -15.83 9.07 -6.75
N ILE A 127 -14.91 9.81 -6.13
CA ILE A 127 -13.64 10.22 -6.69
C ILE A 127 -12.54 9.85 -5.70
N MET A 128 -11.44 9.32 -6.22
CA MET A 128 -10.22 9.15 -5.44
C MET A 128 -9.50 10.50 -5.26
N TYR A 129 -9.11 10.75 -4.02
CA TYR A 129 -8.32 11.90 -3.61
C TYR A 129 -7.00 11.42 -2.99
N VAL A 130 -5.99 12.28 -3.10
CA VAL A 130 -4.84 12.27 -2.18
C VAL A 130 -4.96 13.51 -1.32
N ALA A 131 -5.17 13.33 -0.02
CA ALA A 131 -4.99 14.39 0.95
C ALA A 131 -3.49 14.55 1.21
N GLU A 132 -2.98 15.78 1.15
CA GLU A 132 -1.58 16.09 1.31
C GLU A 132 -1.39 17.21 2.34
N LYS A 133 -0.30 17.15 3.10
CA LYS A 133 0.18 18.29 3.91
C LYS A 133 1.68 18.22 4.12
N SER A 134 2.27 19.38 4.39
CA SER A 134 3.61 19.46 4.96
C SER A 134 3.57 19.37 6.49
N THR A 135 4.74 19.22 7.14
CA THR A 135 4.88 19.03 8.60
C THR A 135 4.09 20.03 9.46
N ASN A 136 4.02 21.30 9.02
CA ASN A 136 3.30 22.37 9.73
C ASN A 136 2.08 22.90 8.96
N GLY A 137 1.70 22.22 7.88
CA GLY A 137 0.59 22.61 7.01
C GLY A 137 -0.76 22.12 7.52
N SER A 138 -1.81 22.56 6.85
CA SER A 138 -3.14 21.93 6.92
C SER A 138 -3.31 20.99 5.73
N PHE A 139 -4.18 20.00 5.85
CA PHE A 139 -4.51 19.13 4.74
C PHE A 139 -5.20 19.91 3.62
N SER A 140 -4.67 19.77 2.41
CA SER A 140 -5.40 19.96 1.16
C SER A 140 -5.68 18.60 0.53
N LYS A 141 -6.57 18.55 -0.46
CA LYS A 141 -6.81 17.33 -1.23
C LYS A 141 -6.75 17.59 -2.72
N VAL A 142 -6.17 16.66 -3.45
CA VAL A 142 -6.05 16.71 -4.91
C VAL A 142 -6.80 15.53 -5.50
N LYS A 143 -7.61 15.79 -6.52
CA LYS A 143 -8.31 14.74 -7.27
C LYS A 143 -7.28 13.93 -8.07
N VAL A 144 -7.30 12.61 -7.89
CA VAL A 144 -6.48 11.69 -8.69
C VAL A 144 -7.06 11.58 -10.10
N GLU A 145 -6.20 11.62 -11.12
CA GLU A 145 -6.59 11.35 -12.50
C GLU A 145 -6.71 9.83 -12.74
N VAL A 146 -7.83 9.39 -13.29
CA VAL A 146 -8.19 7.96 -13.36
C VAL A 146 -8.56 7.48 -14.78
N LEU A 147 -8.20 8.27 -15.80
CA LEU A 147 -8.54 8.13 -17.21
C LEU A 147 -10.06 8.10 -17.49
N GLY A 148 -10.58 9.18 -18.08
CA GLY A 148 -11.98 9.30 -18.53
C GLY A 148 -12.96 9.73 -17.44
N ASP A 149 -14.21 9.98 -17.83
CA ASP A 149 -15.31 10.41 -16.95
C ASP A 149 -16.35 9.28 -16.86
N GLN A 150 -16.32 8.52 -15.76
CA GLN A 150 -17.22 7.39 -15.50
C GLN A 150 -17.56 7.38 -14.00
N SER A 151 -18.62 6.67 -13.62
CA SER A 151 -18.97 6.52 -12.21
C SER A 151 -18.06 5.52 -11.48
N HIS A 152 -17.81 5.73 -10.19
CA HIS A 152 -17.01 4.87 -9.29
C HIS A 152 -15.53 4.79 -9.67
N GLN A 153 -14.86 5.95 -9.73
CA GLN A 153 -13.49 6.05 -10.18
C GLN A 153 -12.50 5.71 -9.06
N ALA A 154 -11.59 4.76 -9.35
CA ALA A 154 -10.45 4.40 -8.51
C ALA A 154 -10.81 3.87 -7.11
N ARG A 155 -10.92 2.55 -7.01
CA ARG A 155 -11.17 1.79 -5.77
C ARG A 155 -9.87 1.18 -5.26
N TYR A 156 -9.85 0.87 -3.96
CA TYR A 156 -8.75 0.12 -3.33
C TYR A 156 -7.38 0.76 -3.56
N PRO A 157 -7.21 2.03 -3.19
CA PRO A 157 -5.94 2.70 -3.37
C PRO A 157 -4.84 2.08 -2.52
N SER A 158 -3.63 2.05 -3.05
CA SER A 158 -2.40 1.84 -2.30
C SER A 158 -1.42 2.95 -2.63
N ILE A 159 -0.68 3.42 -1.63
CA ILE A 159 0.23 4.56 -1.74
C ILE A 159 1.57 4.27 -1.08
N TYR A 160 2.65 4.64 -1.75
CA TYR A 160 4.01 4.48 -1.25
C TYR A 160 4.85 5.71 -1.62
N ALA A 161 5.62 6.24 -0.67
CA ALA A 161 6.59 7.28 -0.94
C ALA A 161 7.98 6.64 -1.11
N ASP A 162 8.62 6.86 -2.25
CA ASP A 162 9.96 6.34 -2.50
C ASP A 162 11.07 7.22 -1.90
N ASN A 163 12.31 6.78 -2.05
CA ASN A 163 13.48 7.50 -1.54
C ASN A 163 13.80 8.80 -2.32
N ASN A 164 13.05 9.12 -3.36
CA ASN A 164 13.18 10.35 -4.16
C ASN A 164 11.97 11.28 -3.97
N ASP A 165 11.16 11.05 -2.94
CA ASP A 165 9.94 11.81 -2.63
C ASP A 165 8.88 11.74 -3.75
N VAL A 166 8.92 10.67 -4.55
CA VAL A 166 7.88 10.34 -5.51
C VAL A 166 6.82 9.48 -4.81
N ILE A 167 5.58 9.90 -4.98
CA ILE A 167 4.41 9.23 -4.41
C ILE A 167 3.83 8.31 -5.46
N HIS A 168 3.94 7.02 -5.22
CA HIS A 168 3.48 5.94 -6.07
C HIS A 168 2.08 5.54 -5.65
N ILE A 169 1.14 5.48 -6.61
CA ILE A 169 -0.26 5.22 -6.31
C ILE A 169 -0.77 4.15 -7.26
N SER A 170 -1.22 3.03 -6.71
CA SER A 170 -1.98 2.02 -7.45
C SER A 170 -3.44 2.05 -7.05
N PHE A 171 -4.32 1.77 -8.00
CA PHE A 171 -5.76 1.74 -7.77
C PHE A 171 -6.49 0.89 -8.81
N GLU A 172 -7.68 0.41 -8.47
CA GLU A 172 -8.54 -0.27 -9.42
C GLU A 172 -9.48 0.74 -10.10
N ARG A 173 -9.40 0.85 -11.43
CA ARG A 173 -10.43 1.56 -12.19
C ARG A 173 -11.60 0.60 -12.38
N ALA A 174 -12.76 0.89 -11.77
CA ALA A 174 -13.90 -0.02 -11.77
C ALA A 174 -14.24 -0.56 -13.18
N ASN A 175 -14.27 -1.88 -13.32
CA ASN A 175 -14.49 -2.62 -14.58
C ASN A 175 -13.40 -2.48 -15.66
N TYR A 176 -12.31 -1.78 -15.36
CA TYR A 176 -11.19 -1.58 -16.27
C TYR A 176 -9.87 -2.06 -15.68
N GLY A 177 -9.86 -2.69 -14.51
CA GLY A 177 -8.68 -3.32 -13.92
C GLY A 177 -7.71 -2.35 -13.23
N MET A 178 -6.52 -2.86 -12.89
CA MET A 178 -5.52 -2.15 -12.10
C MET A 178 -4.82 -1.03 -12.88
N ARG A 179 -4.55 0.07 -12.18
CA ARG A 179 -3.91 1.28 -12.67
C ARG A 179 -2.81 1.73 -11.73
N TYR A 180 -1.94 2.57 -12.26
CA TYR A 180 -0.86 3.18 -11.54
C TYR A 180 -0.62 4.62 -12.02
N THR A 181 -0.24 5.50 -11.11
CA THR A 181 0.24 6.85 -11.40
C THR A 181 1.27 7.24 -10.34
N THR A 182 2.03 8.29 -10.62
CA THR A 182 2.87 8.95 -9.63
C THR A 182 2.45 10.38 -9.40
N TYR A 183 2.80 10.89 -8.23
CA TYR A 183 2.55 12.24 -7.79
C TYR A 183 3.77 12.78 -7.06
N SER A 184 3.93 14.10 -7.06
CA SER A 184 4.88 14.81 -6.20
C SER A 184 4.10 15.88 -5.46
N PHE A 185 4.48 16.17 -4.20
CA PHE A 185 3.79 17.15 -3.36
C PHE A 185 3.52 18.47 -4.11
N GLN A 186 2.26 18.91 -4.12
CA GLN A 186 1.80 20.12 -4.83
C GLN A 186 2.11 20.13 -6.35
N GLY A 187 2.40 18.97 -6.92
CA GLY A 187 2.72 18.78 -8.33
C GLY A 187 1.53 18.32 -9.16
N THR A 188 1.84 17.60 -10.24
CA THR A 188 0.85 17.00 -11.14
C THR A 188 1.03 15.49 -11.19
N PHE A 189 -0.06 14.75 -11.36
CA PHE A 189 0.01 13.33 -11.63
C PHE A 189 0.70 13.04 -12.96
N THR A 190 1.43 11.94 -13.03
CA THR A 190 1.90 11.39 -14.31
C THR A 190 0.75 10.72 -15.06
N PRO A 191 0.86 10.58 -16.40
CA PRO A 191 -0.13 9.84 -17.16
C PRO A 191 -0.36 8.45 -16.57
N VAL A 192 -1.62 8.11 -16.36
CA VAL A 192 -2.00 6.83 -15.74
C VAL A 192 -1.55 5.66 -16.60
N GLU A 193 -0.84 4.73 -15.97
CA GLU A 193 -0.40 3.47 -16.55
C GLU A 193 -1.47 2.38 -16.34
N ILE A 194 -1.54 1.45 -17.30
CA ILE A 194 -2.42 0.29 -17.26
C ILE A 194 -1.58 -0.92 -16.88
N LEU A 195 -1.91 -1.54 -15.75
CA LEU A 195 -1.28 -2.80 -15.34
C LEU A 195 -1.89 -3.96 -16.15
N ASP A 196 -3.20 -4.13 -16.03
CA ASP A 196 -3.99 -5.13 -16.76
C ASP A 196 -5.46 -4.68 -16.78
N ASP A 197 -6.10 -4.71 -17.95
CA ASP A 197 -7.52 -4.36 -18.11
C ASP A 197 -8.47 -5.48 -17.69
N ASN A 198 -7.98 -6.72 -17.62
CA ASN A 198 -8.78 -7.92 -17.33
C ASN A 198 -8.77 -8.31 -15.86
N ILE A 199 -7.91 -7.68 -15.04
CA ILE A 199 -7.72 -8.02 -13.63
C ILE A 199 -8.23 -6.87 -12.79
N THR A 200 -9.47 -7.01 -12.31
CA THR A 200 -10.06 -6.10 -11.31
C THR A 200 -9.71 -6.57 -9.91
N SER A 201 -9.21 -5.67 -9.06
CA SER A 201 -8.85 -6.02 -7.69
C SER A 201 -9.72 -5.36 -6.65
N SER A 202 -9.89 -6.05 -5.51
CA SER A 202 -10.47 -5.46 -4.30
C SER A 202 -9.45 -5.13 -3.22
N ALA A 203 -8.15 -5.33 -3.46
CA ALA A 203 -7.09 -4.89 -2.57
C ALA A 203 -5.74 -4.97 -3.30
N SER A 204 -4.96 -3.90 -3.21
CA SER A 204 -3.57 -3.90 -3.62
C SER A 204 -2.65 -3.46 -2.48
N ASP A 205 -1.37 -3.71 -2.66
CA ASP A 205 -0.29 -3.08 -1.91
C ASP A 205 0.87 -2.80 -2.88
N ILE A 206 1.62 -1.74 -2.62
CA ILE A 206 2.67 -1.22 -3.51
C ILE A 206 3.93 -0.90 -2.72
N ILE A 207 5.07 -1.34 -3.27
CA ILE A 207 6.39 -0.88 -2.83
C ILE A 207 7.25 -0.53 -4.04
N VAL A 208 8.24 0.32 -3.82
CA VAL A 208 9.28 0.63 -4.80
C VAL A 208 10.63 0.30 -4.20
N ASP A 209 11.44 -0.47 -4.91
CA ASP A 209 12.76 -0.85 -4.42
C ASP A 209 13.77 0.29 -4.55
N SER A 210 14.99 0.10 -4.02
CA SER A 210 16.04 1.11 -4.07
C SER A 210 16.55 1.44 -5.48
N GLU A 211 16.23 0.62 -6.47
CA GLU A 211 16.55 0.86 -7.88
C GLU A 211 15.42 1.60 -8.60
N GLY A 212 14.31 1.86 -7.91
CA GLY A 212 13.12 2.51 -8.45
C GLY A 212 12.18 1.56 -9.18
N ASN A 213 12.38 0.24 -9.09
CA ASN A 213 11.48 -0.74 -9.68
C ASN A 213 10.20 -0.83 -8.85
N LYS A 214 9.07 -1.00 -9.54
CA LYS A 214 7.74 -0.92 -8.96
C LYS A 214 7.19 -2.33 -8.77
N HIS A 215 6.67 -2.60 -7.58
CA HIS A 215 6.15 -3.90 -7.17
C HIS A 215 4.75 -3.73 -6.62
N ILE A 216 3.76 -4.36 -7.26
CA ILE A 216 2.37 -4.28 -6.83
C ILE A 216 1.86 -5.70 -6.63
N ILE A 217 1.33 -5.99 -5.45
CA ILE A 217 0.52 -7.19 -5.22
C ILE A 217 -0.95 -6.80 -5.31
N HIS A 218 -1.74 -7.63 -5.96
CA HIS A 218 -3.19 -7.47 -6.03
C HIS A 218 -3.85 -8.84 -6.16
N HIS A 219 -5.17 -8.89 -6.04
CA HIS A 219 -5.90 -10.13 -6.23
C HIS A 219 -7.08 -9.94 -7.19
N HIS A 220 -7.51 -11.01 -7.84
CA HIS A 220 -8.74 -11.04 -8.61
C HIS A 220 -9.40 -12.40 -8.47
N ASN A 221 -10.65 -12.38 -8.01
CA ASN A 221 -11.36 -13.58 -7.55
C ASN A 221 -10.51 -14.34 -6.53
N GLU A 222 -10.23 -15.62 -6.78
CA GLU A 222 -9.44 -16.49 -5.90
C GLU A 222 -7.93 -16.36 -6.15
N ASN A 223 -7.48 -15.58 -7.13
CA ASN A 223 -6.09 -15.54 -7.56
C ASN A 223 -5.35 -14.33 -6.99
N VAL A 224 -4.10 -14.53 -6.60
CA VAL A 224 -3.16 -13.47 -6.23
C VAL A 224 -2.21 -13.23 -7.39
N TYR A 225 -2.04 -11.96 -7.74
CA TYR A 225 -1.20 -11.50 -8.84
C TYR A 225 -0.10 -10.58 -8.31
N TYR A 226 1.08 -10.72 -8.92
CA TYR A 226 2.21 -9.83 -8.74
C TYR A 226 2.48 -9.11 -10.05
N SER A 227 2.41 -7.79 -10.00
CA SER A 227 2.70 -6.86 -11.07
C SER A 227 4.05 -6.20 -10.84
N TYR A 228 4.89 -6.21 -11.87
CA TYR A 228 6.23 -5.64 -11.84
C TYR A 228 6.47 -4.72 -13.03
N SER A 229 7.17 -3.61 -12.81
CA SER A 229 7.65 -2.73 -13.88
C SER A 229 8.98 -2.09 -13.47
N GLY A 230 9.98 -2.15 -14.35
CA GLY A 230 11.28 -1.53 -14.08
C GLY A 230 11.19 -0.01 -13.94
N HIS A 231 12.16 0.62 -13.28
CA HIS A 231 12.16 2.06 -13.01
C HIS A 231 11.83 2.93 -14.23
N SER A 232 12.54 2.70 -15.35
CA SER A 232 12.39 3.46 -16.59
C SER A 232 11.37 2.88 -17.57
N GLU A 233 10.60 1.87 -17.15
CA GLU A 233 9.59 1.21 -17.97
C GLU A 233 8.19 1.74 -17.62
N ASN A 234 7.34 1.82 -18.64
CA ASN A 234 5.91 2.11 -18.49
C ASN A 234 5.07 0.89 -18.92
N THR A 235 5.70 -0.29 -18.91
CA THR A 235 5.07 -1.58 -19.22
C THR A 235 5.11 -2.46 -17.99
N TRP A 236 4.02 -3.18 -17.75
CA TRP A 236 3.84 -4.04 -16.59
C TRP A 236 3.89 -5.51 -17.00
N THR A 237 4.64 -6.30 -16.25
CA THR A 237 4.54 -7.76 -16.27
C THR A 237 3.62 -8.18 -15.15
N VAL A 238 2.52 -8.88 -15.46
CA VAL A 238 1.56 -9.34 -14.47
C VAL A 238 1.55 -10.86 -14.43
N ASN A 239 1.86 -11.43 -13.25
CA ASN A 239 1.96 -12.86 -13.05
C ASN A 239 1.02 -13.31 -11.94
N GLN A 240 0.23 -14.35 -12.18
CA GLN A 240 -0.46 -15.06 -11.10
C GLN A 240 0.58 -15.81 -10.27
N ILE A 241 0.58 -15.61 -8.96
CA ILE A 241 1.54 -16.24 -8.04
C ILE A 241 0.89 -17.21 -7.06
N ALA A 242 -0.43 -17.13 -6.86
CA ALA A 242 -1.18 -18.07 -6.02
C ALA A 242 -2.66 -18.12 -6.40
N THR A 243 -3.34 -19.17 -5.94
CA THR A 243 -4.80 -19.31 -5.95
C THR A 243 -5.23 -19.77 -4.55
N GLY A 244 -6.22 -19.10 -3.97
CA GLY A 244 -6.87 -19.53 -2.74
C GLY A 244 -7.69 -20.79 -3.01
N ASN A 245 -7.56 -21.80 -2.15
CA ASN A 245 -8.51 -22.90 -2.14
C ASN A 245 -9.73 -22.46 -1.32
N ALA A 246 -10.93 -22.65 -1.89
CA ALA A 246 -12.20 -22.45 -1.19
C ALA A 246 -12.38 -23.40 0.02
#